data_AF-F7SC86-F1
#
_entry.id   AF-F7SC86-F1
#
_cell.length_a   1.000
_cell.length_b   1.000
_cell.length_c   1.000
_cell.angle_alpha   90.00
_cell.angle_beta   90.00
_cell.angle_gamma   90.00
#
_symmetry.space_group_name_H-M   'P 1'
#
loop_
_entity.id
_entity.type
_entity.pdbx_description
1 polymer ?
#
loop_
_entity_poly.entity_id
_entity_poly.type
_entity_poly.pdbx_seq_one_letter_code
_entity_poly.pdbx_strand_id
1 'polypeptide(L)'
;VLVVFFIALALVFAVYLISTTLTGLLVAIGPFLLIGYLFEATKGIPERWLGKLIGLAILLLLITALLSLFTGGMTDFLNTKVSTTFTADPVQTEIIILGEIAAYTAITAFITIMLPGIAAYIGGGVDFNISGIVNPANWFK
;
A
#
# COMPACT_ATOMS: atom_id res chain seq x y z
N VAL A 1 24.90 -1.20 -2.29
CA VAL A 1 24.12 0.04 -2.54
C VAL A 1 23.13 -0.14 -3.68
N LEU A 2 23.58 -0.32 -4.93
CA LEU A 2 22.69 -0.47 -6.10
C LEU A 2 21.69 -1.63 -5.98
N VAL A 3 22.14 -2.80 -5.55
CA VAL A 3 21.25 -3.97 -5.36
C VAL A 3 20.13 -3.68 -4.36
N VAL A 4 20.46 -3.05 -3.24
CA VAL A 4 19.49 -2.67 -2.19
C VAL A 4 18.47 -1.68 -2.75
N PHE A 5 18.94 -0.69 -3.51
CA PHE A 5 18.07 0.29 -4.15
C PHE A 5 17.09 -0.35 -5.13
N PHE A 6 17.56 -1.23 -6.03
CA PHE A 6 16.69 -1.91 -7.00
C PHE A 6 15.65 -2.83 -6.33
N ILE A 7 16.06 -3.60 -5.31
CA ILE A 7 15.14 -4.48 -4.58
C ILE A 7 14.09 -3.65 -3.85
N ALA A 8 14.50 -2.59 -3.15
CA ALA A 8 13.58 -1.71 -2.43
C ALA A 8 12.55 -1.06 -3.38
N LEU A 9 13.00 -0.56 -4.53
CA LEU A 9 12.13 0.02 -5.54
C LEU A 9 11.14 -1.01 -6.10
N ALA A 10 11.61 -2.21 -6.42
CA ALA A 10 10.76 -3.29 -6.93
C ALA A 10 9.67 -3.69 -5.93
N LEU A 11 9.98 -3.74 -4.63
CA LEU A 11 9.01 -4.03 -3.58
C LEU A 11 7.93 -2.95 -3.47
N VAL A 12 8.33 -1.68 -3.46
CA VAL A 12 7.39 -0.55 -3.45
C VAL A 12 6.46 -0.62 -4.66
N PHE A 13 7.03 -0.85 -5.85
CA PHE A 13 6.26 -0.96 -7.09
C PHE A 13 5.28 -2.14 -7.08
N ALA A 14 5.72 -3.31 -6.59
CA ALA A 14 4.86 -4.49 -6.51
C ALA A 14 3.64 -4.26 -5.61
N VAL A 15 3.83 -3.67 -4.42
CA VAL A 15 2.72 -3.36 -3.51
C VAL A 15 1.77 -2.34 -4.12
N TYR A 16 2.29 -1.31 -4.79
CA TYR A 16 1.46 -0.33 -5.50
C TYR A 16 0.64 -0.98 -6.62
N LEU A 17 1.25 -1.83 -7.45
CA LEU A 17 0.60 -2.50 -8.58
C LEU A 17 -0.51 -3.45 -8.12
N ILE A 18 -0.24 -4.25 -7.09
CA ILE A 18 -1.24 -5.17 -6.52
C ILE A 18 -2.44 -4.39 -5.99
N SER A 19 -2.18 -3.32 -5.23
CA SER A 19 -3.22 -2.50 -4.61
C SER A 19 -4.11 -1.80 -5.62
N THR A 20 -3.52 -1.20 -6.66
CA THR A 20 -4.26 -0.54 -7.76
C THR A 20 -5.06 -1.54 -8.58
N THR A 21 -4.46 -2.69 -8.92
CA THR A 21 -5.15 -3.75 -9.68
C THR A 21 -6.33 -4.33 -8.90
N LEU A 22 -6.15 -4.65 -7.62
CA LEU A 22 -7.23 -5.16 -6.76
C LEU A 22 -8.36 -4.15 -6.63
N THR A 23 -8.04 -2.87 -6.43
CA THR A 23 -9.05 -1.80 -6.35
C THR A 23 -9.84 -1.71 -7.67
N GLY A 24 -9.16 -1.73 -8.81
CA GLY A 24 -9.80 -1.69 -10.13
C GLY A 24 -10.74 -2.87 -10.38
N LEU A 25 -10.30 -4.09 -10.04
CA LEU A 25 -11.13 -5.30 -10.14
C LEU A 25 -12.36 -5.21 -9.24
N LEU A 26 -12.19 -4.74 -8.00
CA LEU A 26 -13.27 -4.69 -7.02
C LEU A 26 -14.30 -3.62 -7.37
N VAL A 27 -13.87 -2.49 -7.94
CA VAL A 27 -14.75 -1.45 -8.50
C VAL A 27 -15.50 -1.97 -9.73
N ALA A 28 -14.85 -2.75 -10.61
CA ALA A 28 -15.48 -3.29 -11.81
C ALA A 28 -16.64 -4.26 -11.52
N ILE A 29 -16.58 -4.99 -10.40
CA ILE A 29 -17.67 -5.89 -9.96
C ILE A 29 -18.86 -5.11 -9.35
N GLY A 30 -18.64 -3.85 -8.93
CA GLY A 30 -19.60 -3.03 -8.21
C GLY A 30 -21.00 -2.95 -8.81
N PRO A 31 -21.17 -2.65 -10.11
CA PRO A 31 -22.49 -2.52 -10.73
C PRO A 31 -23.36 -3.78 -10.57
N PHE A 32 -22.76 -4.96 -10.67
CA PHE A 32 -23.48 -6.23 -10.54
C PHE A 32 -23.93 -6.48 -9.10
N LEU A 33 -23.12 -6.08 -8.12
CA LEU A 33 -23.46 -6.20 -6.70
C LEU A 33 -24.54 -5.20 -6.29
N LEU A 34 -24.52 -3.99 -6.83
CA LEU A 34 -25.55 -2.99 -6.55
C LEU A 34 -26.95 -3.45 -7.01
N ILE A 35 -27.06 -4.24 -8.07
CA ILE A 35 -28.33 -4.88 -8.48
C ILE A 35 -28.82 -5.84 -7.39
N GLY A 36 -27.91 -6.61 -6.78
CA GLY A 36 -28.22 -7.51 -5.68
C GLY A 36 -28.65 -6.80 -4.39
N TYR A 37 -28.43 -5.49 -4.26
CA TYR A 37 -28.93 -4.72 -3.12
C TYR A 37 -30.46 -4.54 -3.14
N LEU A 38 -31.08 -4.69 -4.32
CA LEU A 38 -32.54 -4.57 -4.48
C LEU A 38 -33.31 -5.71 -3.79
N PHE A 39 -32.66 -6.85 -3.53
CA PHE A 39 -33.30 -7.99 -2.88
C PHE A 39 -32.87 -8.10 -1.42
N GLU A 40 -33.85 -8.19 -0.52
CA GLU A 40 -33.63 -8.24 0.92
C GLU A 40 -32.76 -9.42 1.36
N ALA A 41 -32.86 -10.55 0.67
CA ALA A 41 -32.05 -11.75 0.92
C ALA A 41 -30.56 -11.59 0.55
N THR A 42 -30.20 -10.66 -0.34
CA THR A 42 -28.81 -10.47 -0.83
C THR A 42 -28.16 -9.16 -0.40
N LYS A 43 -28.84 -8.30 0.39
CA LYS A 43 -28.33 -7.01 0.89
C LYS A 43 -26.99 -7.10 1.65
N GLY A 44 -26.74 -8.22 2.34
CA GLY A 44 -25.49 -8.40 3.08
C GLY A 44 -24.24 -8.57 2.22
N ILE A 45 -24.38 -8.93 0.92
CA ILE A 45 -23.23 -9.12 0.02
C ILE A 45 -22.65 -7.76 -0.42
N PRO A 46 -23.46 -6.80 -0.94
CA PRO A 46 -22.99 -5.45 -1.26
C PRO A 46 -22.39 -4.69 -0.07
N GLU A 47 -22.94 -4.86 1.13
CA GLU A 47 -22.42 -4.20 2.35
C GLU A 47 -20.99 -4.65 2.69
N ARG A 48 -20.71 -5.96 2.60
CA ARG A 48 -19.36 -6.51 2.79
C ARG A 48 -18.38 -6.07 1.70
N TRP A 49 -18.86 -5.95 0.46
CA TRP A 49 -18.06 -5.44 -0.65
C TRP A 49 -17.69 -3.97 -0.45
N LEU A 50 -18.64 -3.13 0.00
CA LEU A 50 -18.38 -1.74 0.34
C LEU A 50 -17.31 -1.61 1.43
N GLY A 51 -17.36 -2.44 2.47
CA GLY A 51 -16.30 -2.48 3.49
C GLY A 51 -14.91 -2.76 2.90
N LYS A 52 -14.81 -3.74 1.99
CA LYS A 52 -13.55 -4.05 1.30
C LYS A 52 -13.09 -2.92 0.38
N LEU A 53 -14.00 -2.24 -0.31
CA LEU A 53 -13.68 -1.05 -1.12
C LEU A 53 -13.07 0.05 -0.26
N ILE A 54 -13.67 0.33 0.90
CA ILE A 54 -13.20 1.39 1.79
C ILE A 54 -11.79 1.05 2.29
N GLY A 55 -11.54 -0.20 2.71
CA GLY A 55 -10.20 -0.64 3.11
C GLY A 55 -9.15 -0.50 2.00
N LEU A 56 -9.47 -0.91 0.77
CA LEU A 56 -8.59 -0.75 -0.38
C LEU A 56 -8.38 0.72 -0.78
N ALA A 57 -9.40 1.56 -0.66
CA ALA A 57 -9.30 2.99 -0.94
C ALA A 57 -8.36 3.69 0.06
N ILE A 58 -8.46 3.34 1.35
CA ILE A 58 -7.54 3.85 2.39
C ILE A 58 -6.11 3.40 2.09
N LEU A 59 -5.92 2.13 1.74
CA LEU A 59 -4.61 1.58 1.38
C LEU A 59 -4.00 2.37 0.21
N LEU A 60 -4.78 2.58 -0.85
CA LEU A 60 -4.33 3.29 -2.05
C LEU A 60 -4.01 4.76 -1.77
N LEU A 61 -4.80 5.42 -0.93
CA LEU A 61 -4.53 6.78 -0.45
C LEU A 61 -3.20 6.84 0.30
N LEU A 62 -2.96 5.92 1.25
CA LEU A 62 -1.74 5.91 2.04
C LEU A 62 -0.50 5.63 1.17
N ILE A 63 -0.56 4.68 0.23
CA ILE A 63 0.56 4.41 -0.69
C ILE A 63 0.83 5.64 -1.56
N THR A 64 -0.21 6.27 -2.10
CA THR A 64 -0.05 7.43 -2.98
C THR A 64 0.57 8.61 -2.22
N ALA A 65 0.15 8.85 -0.98
CA ALA A 65 0.73 9.87 -0.11
C ALA A 65 2.19 9.56 0.26
N LEU A 66 2.53 8.29 0.52
CA LEU A 66 3.91 7.90 0.79
C LEU A 66 4.81 8.08 -0.44
N LEU A 67 4.30 7.73 -1.63
CA LEU A 67 5.03 7.90 -2.89
C LEU A 67 5.26 9.36 -3.24
N SER A 68 4.27 10.23 -3.01
CA SER A 68 4.44 11.68 -3.22
C SER A 68 5.47 12.27 -2.26
N LEU A 69 5.46 11.83 -0.99
CA LEU A 69 6.47 12.23 0.00
C LEU A 69 7.87 11.74 -0.39
N PHE A 70 7.99 10.48 -0.81
CA PHE A 70 9.26 9.90 -1.26
C PHE A 70 9.84 10.64 -2.46
N THR A 71 9.04 10.89 -3.49
CA THR A 71 9.48 11.57 -4.71
C THR A 71 9.82 13.05 -4.46
N GLY A 72 9.01 13.75 -3.66
CA GLY A 72 9.29 15.12 -3.24
C GLY A 72 10.58 15.20 -2.42
N GLY A 73 10.70 14.38 -1.37
CA GLY A 73 11.87 14.35 -0.50
C GLY A 73 13.16 13.98 -1.23
N MET A 74 13.10 13.02 -2.17
CA MET A 74 14.25 12.66 -3.01
C MET A 74 14.67 13.82 -3.92
N THR A 75 13.71 14.54 -4.51
CA THR A 75 13.99 15.69 -5.38
C THR A 75 14.68 16.81 -4.60
N ASP A 76 14.15 17.14 -3.42
CA ASP A 76 14.71 18.19 -2.56
C ASP A 76 16.11 17.83 -2.06
N PHE A 77 16.31 16.56 -1.69
CA PHE A 77 17.61 16.04 -1.28
C PHE A 77 18.65 16.16 -2.41
N LEU A 78 18.31 15.73 -3.62
CA LEU A 78 19.20 15.81 -4.78
C LEU A 78 19.54 17.26 -5.12
N ASN A 79 18.57 18.17 -5.12
CA ASN A 79 18.80 19.60 -5.37
C ASN A 79 19.77 20.23 -4.34
N THR A 80 19.64 19.82 -3.07
CA THR A 80 20.52 20.29 -1.99
C THR A 80 21.95 19.77 -2.14
N LYS A 81 22.13 18.51 -2.55
CA LYS A 81 23.47 17.91 -2.70
C LYS A 81 24.18 18.37 -3.99
N VAL A 82 23.45 18.52 -5.09
CA VAL A 82 23.99 19.03 -6.37
C VAL A 82 24.51 20.47 -6.21
N SER A 83 23.89 21.29 -5.38
CA SER A 83 24.33 22.68 -5.14
C SER A 83 25.54 22.80 -4.22
N THR A 84 25.91 21.76 -3.46
CA THR A 84 26.93 21.84 -2.38
C THR A 84 28.17 20.96 -2.60
N THR A 85 28.14 20.01 -3.54
CA THR A 85 29.12 18.90 -3.59
C THR A 85 30.29 19.09 -4.58
N PHE A 86 30.22 20.01 -5.56
CA PHE A 86 31.24 20.09 -6.63
C PHE A 86 32.59 20.72 -6.23
N THR A 87 32.85 20.96 -4.94
CA THR A 87 34.05 21.69 -4.47
C THR A 87 35.06 20.87 -3.66
N ALA A 88 34.74 19.63 -3.25
CA ALA A 88 35.65 18.78 -2.47
C ALA A 88 35.64 17.34 -2.97
N ASP A 89 36.81 16.68 -2.85
CA ASP A 89 37.15 15.32 -3.29
C ASP A 89 35.97 14.47 -3.82
N PRO A 90 35.79 14.37 -5.15
CA PRO A 90 34.50 13.99 -5.75
C PRO A 90 34.09 12.56 -5.43
N VAL A 91 35.04 11.64 -5.34
CA VAL A 91 34.75 10.21 -5.24
C VAL A 91 34.18 9.83 -3.86
N GLN A 92 34.74 10.37 -2.77
CA GLN A 92 34.31 9.99 -1.43
C GLN A 92 32.92 10.56 -1.11
N THR A 93 32.63 11.77 -1.61
CA THR A 93 31.34 12.43 -1.38
C THR A 93 30.22 11.76 -2.17
N GLU A 94 30.48 11.33 -3.40
CA GLU A 94 29.53 10.55 -4.21
C GLU A 94 29.15 9.21 -3.55
N ILE A 95 30.10 8.49 -2.98
CA ILE A 95 29.83 7.20 -2.29
C ILE A 95 28.89 7.40 -1.09
N ILE A 96 29.09 8.47 -0.32
CA ILE A 96 28.24 8.78 0.85
C ILE A 96 26.81 9.11 0.38
N ILE A 97 26.66 9.96 -0.62
CA ILE A 97 25.35 10.35 -1.17
C ILE A 97 24.60 9.12 -1.72
N LEU A 98 25.30 8.23 -2.44
CA LEU A 98 24.72 6.98 -2.91
C LEU A 98 24.24 6.08 -1.77
N GLY A 99 24.98 6.07 -0.65
CA GLY A 99 24.59 5.39 0.58
C GLY A 99 23.30 5.96 1.19
N GLU A 100 23.21 7.29 1.29
CA GLU A 100 22.03 8.01 1.81
C GLU A 100 20.78 7.73 0.97
N ILE A 101 20.88 7.78 -0.37
CA ILE A 101 19.78 7.47 -1.30
C ILE A 101 19.30 6.03 -1.14
N ALA A 102 20.22 5.07 -1.03
CA ALA A 102 19.86 3.67 -0.85
C ALA A 102 19.20 3.42 0.51
N ALA A 103 19.67 4.07 1.58
CA ALA A 103 19.06 3.97 2.91
C ALA A 103 17.65 4.55 2.93
N TYR A 104 17.46 5.75 2.36
CA TYR A 104 16.15 6.40 2.27
C TYR A 104 15.15 5.53 1.50
N THR A 105 15.57 4.99 0.35
CA THR A 105 14.73 4.09 -0.45
C THR A 105 14.39 2.78 0.28
N ALA A 106 15.34 2.21 1.03
CA ALA A 106 15.11 1.01 1.82
C ALA A 106 14.09 1.24 2.95
N ILE A 107 14.15 2.39 3.63
CA ILE A 107 13.19 2.77 4.67
C ILE A 107 11.79 2.93 4.06
N THR A 108 11.67 3.62 2.93
CA THR A 108 10.39 3.76 2.22
C THR A 108 9.81 2.40 1.82
N ALA A 109 10.65 1.49 1.32
CA ALA A 109 10.22 0.13 1.01
C ALA A 109 9.71 -0.63 2.24
N PHE A 110 10.41 -0.52 3.36
CA PHE A 110 9.98 -1.12 4.62
C PHE A 110 8.61 -0.61 5.07
N ILE A 111 8.39 0.72 5.04
CA ILE A 111 7.09 1.32 5.38
C ILE A 111 6.00 0.84 4.42
N THR A 112 6.31 0.74 3.12
CA THR A 112 5.37 0.30 2.08
C THR A 112 4.90 -1.14 2.29
N ILE A 113 5.75 -2.02 2.80
CA ILE A 113 5.38 -3.41 3.10
C ILE A 113 4.45 -3.50 4.32
N MET A 114 4.53 -2.55 5.26
CA MET A 114 3.69 -2.52 6.47
C MET A 114 2.32 -1.87 6.23
N LEU A 115 2.22 -0.99 5.23
CA LEU A 115 1.01 -0.23 4.90
C LEU A 115 -0.26 -1.06 4.69
N PRO A 116 -0.23 -2.22 4.00
CA PRO A 116 -1.40 -3.07 3.86
C PRO A 116 -1.98 -3.54 5.19
N GLY A 117 -1.12 -3.88 6.17
CA GLY A 117 -1.56 -4.26 7.50
C GLY A 117 -2.28 -3.12 8.21
N ILE A 118 -1.71 -1.91 8.17
CA ILE A 118 -2.30 -0.70 8.76
C ILE A 118 -3.65 -0.39 8.11
N ALA A 119 -3.72 -0.43 6.77
CA ALA A 119 -4.95 -0.18 6.05
C ALA A 119 -6.05 -1.22 6.35
N ALA A 120 -5.67 -2.49 6.58
CA ALA A 120 -6.62 -3.52 6.98
C ALA A 120 -7.23 -3.26 8.37
N TYR A 121 -6.46 -2.74 9.33
CA TYR A 121 -7.00 -2.35 10.64
C TYR A 121 -8.01 -1.20 10.55
N ILE A 122 -7.72 -0.19 9.73
CA ILE A 122 -8.58 0.99 9.59
C ILE A 122 -9.82 0.66 8.74
N GLY A 123 -9.67 -0.16 7.69
CA GLY A 123 -10.73 -0.57 6.77
C GLY A 123 -11.75 -1.56 7.35
N GLY A 124 -11.72 -1.81 8.66
CA GLY A 124 -12.66 -2.71 9.34
C GLY A 124 -12.27 -4.18 9.23
N GLY A 125 -10.97 -4.48 9.35
CA GLY A 125 -10.35 -5.81 9.35
C GLY A 125 -11.36 -6.93 9.51
N VAL A 126 -11.67 -7.60 8.40
CA VAL A 126 -12.53 -8.78 8.43
C VAL A 126 -11.82 -9.84 9.26
N ASP A 127 -12.16 -9.88 10.55
CA ASP A 127 -11.92 -11.04 11.39
C ASP A 127 -12.61 -12.19 10.70
N PHE A 128 -11.84 -13.10 10.09
CA PHE A 128 -12.35 -14.41 9.74
C PHE A 128 -12.61 -15.13 11.05
N ASN A 129 -13.75 -14.83 11.68
CA ASN A 129 -14.20 -15.51 12.86
C ASN A 129 -14.66 -16.92 12.46
N ILE A 130 -13.68 -17.82 12.34
CA ILE A 130 -13.90 -19.25 12.11
C ILE A 130 -14.72 -19.86 13.27
N SER A 131 -14.74 -19.24 14.46
CA SER A 131 -15.54 -19.70 15.62
C SER A 131 -17.05 -19.76 15.32
N GLY A 132 -17.55 -18.92 14.40
CA GLY A 132 -18.95 -19.00 13.94
C GLY A 132 -19.23 -20.18 12.99
N ILE A 133 -18.20 -20.71 12.32
CA ILE A 133 -18.30 -21.85 11.39
C ILE A 133 -18.07 -23.17 12.12
N VAL A 134 -17.23 -23.21 13.17
CA VAL A 134 -16.93 -24.44 13.93
C VAL A 134 -17.86 -24.71 15.11
N ASN A 135 -18.92 -23.92 15.31
CA ASN A 135 -19.95 -24.22 16.32
C ASN A 135 -21.20 -24.87 15.69
N PRO A 136 -21.29 -26.22 15.66
CA PRO A 136 -22.43 -26.94 15.09
C PRO A 136 -23.74 -26.74 15.86
N ALA A 137 -23.72 -26.11 17.05
CA ALA A 137 -24.93 -25.81 17.82
C ALA A 137 -25.86 -24.76 17.15
N ASN A 138 -25.36 -24.05 16.13
CA ASN A 138 -26.07 -22.95 15.48
C ASN A 138 -26.79 -23.37 14.19
N TRP A 139 -26.69 -24.64 13.77
CA TRP A 139 -27.25 -25.13 12.51
C TRP A 139 -28.69 -25.64 12.62
N PHE A 140 -29.20 -25.77 13.84
CA PHE A 140 -30.54 -26.34 14.12
C PHE A 140 -31.41 -25.43 14.99
N LYS A 141 -31.15 -24.12 14.97
CA LYS A 141 -32.08 -23.08 15.42
C LYS A 141 -32.49 -22.25 14.22
#